data_AF-A0A529I461-F1
#
_entry.id   AF-A0A529I461-F1
#
_cell.length_a   1.000
_cell.length_b   1.000
_cell.length_c   1.000
_cell.angle_alpha   90.00
_cell.angle_beta   90.00
_cell.angle_gamma   90.00
#
_symmetry.space_group_name_H-M   'P 1'
#
loop_
_entity.id
_entity.type
_entity.pdbx_description
1 polymer ?
#
loop_
_entity_poly.entity_id
_entity_poly.type
_entity_poly.pdbx_seq_one_letter_code
_entity_poly.pdbx_strand_id
1 'polypeptide(L)'
;MRTIWQGLLLSAALAVSIGHALAGETRARQILDRFEHANQWRDHVMVAAHRAGGMQAGKTLYPENSLAAVEASIALGAEIVEVDIRRSKDGEFVVMHDSWLDRTTNCKGEVVGYTVA
;
A
#
# COMPACT_ATOMS: atom_id res chain seq x y z
N MET A 1 -37.67 23.41 -34.16
CA MET A 1 -37.38 23.52 -32.70
C MET A 1 -36.97 22.19 -32.06
N ARG A 2 -37.58 21.04 -32.36
CA ARG A 2 -37.22 19.72 -31.77
C ARG A 2 -35.79 19.23 -32.03
N THR A 3 -35.18 19.58 -33.16
CA THR A 3 -33.84 19.11 -33.57
C THR A 3 -32.68 19.78 -32.82
N ILE A 4 -32.87 21.01 -32.32
CA ILE A 4 -31.84 21.75 -31.57
C ILE A 4 -31.68 21.17 -30.16
N TRP A 5 -32.77 20.71 -29.54
CA TRP A 5 -32.76 20.08 -28.22
C TRP A 5 -32.16 18.67 -28.24
N GLN A 6 -32.34 17.93 -29.35
CA GLN A 6 -31.72 16.61 -29.55
C GLN A 6 -30.19 16.70 -29.71
N GLY A 7 -29.68 17.73 -30.39
CA GLY A 7 -28.24 17.97 -30.53
C GLY A 7 -27.56 18.39 -29.22
N LEU A 8 -28.24 19.18 -28.37
CA LEU A 8 -27.74 19.58 -27.05
C LEU A 8 -27.71 18.41 -26.05
N LEU A 9 -28.70 17.52 -26.10
CA LEU A 9 -28.72 16.30 -25.27
C LEU A 9 -27.63 15.30 -25.68
N LEU A 10 -27.36 15.13 -26.98
CA LEU A 10 -26.27 14.26 -27.46
C LEU A 10 -24.88 14.79 -27.09
N SER A 11 -24.67 16.10 -27.18
CA SER A 11 -23.39 16.73 -26.83
C SER A 11 -23.13 16.76 -25.32
N ALA A 12 -24.16 16.94 -24.50
CA ALA A 12 -24.06 16.79 -23.04
C ALA A 12 -23.76 15.34 -22.63
N ALA A 13 -24.39 14.34 -23.26
CA ALA A 13 -24.12 12.93 -22.99
C ALA A 13 -22.68 12.53 -23.39
N LEU A 14 -22.17 13.04 -24.51
CA LEU A 14 -20.79 12.78 -24.96
C LEU A 14 -19.77 13.41 -23.99
N ALA A 15 -20.01 14.64 -23.53
CA ALA A 15 -19.15 15.32 -22.55
C ALA A 15 -19.09 14.57 -21.20
N VAL A 16 -20.20 13.99 -20.74
CA VAL A 16 -20.25 13.19 -19.51
C VAL A 16 -19.49 11.86 -19.65
N SER A 17 -19.55 11.21 -20.82
CA SER A 17 -18.77 9.98 -21.08
C SER A 17 -17.25 10.21 -21.14
N ILE A 18 -16.81 11.36 -21.68
CA ILE A 18 -15.39 11.74 -21.73
C ILE A 18 -14.89 12.11 -20.32
N GLY A 19 -15.71 12.75 -19.47
CA GLY A 19 -15.36 13.08 -18.09
C GLY A 19 -15.06 11.86 -17.21
N HIS A 20 -15.72 10.72 -17.45
CA HIS A 20 -15.43 9.46 -16.74
C HIS A 20 -14.13 8.80 -17.24
N ALA A 21 -13.82 8.91 -18.53
CA ALA A 21 -12.58 8.38 -19.11
C ALA A 21 -11.33 9.18 -18.70
N LEU A 22 -11.49 10.43 -18.28
CA LEU A 22 -10.40 11.32 -17.82
C LEU A 22 -10.09 11.23 -16.34
N ALA A 23 -10.89 10.51 -15.54
CA ALA A 23 -10.50 10.12 -14.20
C ALA A 23 -9.45 9.01 -14.32
N GLY A 24 -8.21 9.40 -14.64
CA GLY A 24 -7.08 8.49 -14.82
C GLY A 24 -7.02 7.46 -13.69
N GLU A 25 -6.70 6.22 -14.05
CA GLU A 25 -6.60 5.13 -13.10
C GLU A 25 -5.61 5.52 -11.98
N THR A 26 -6.05 5.42 -10.72
CA THR A 26 -5.16 5.75 -9.61
C THR A 26 -4.00 4.76 -9.58
N ARG A 27 -2.83 5.19 -9.13
CA ARG A 27 -1.67 4.30 -8.97
C ARG A 27 -2.03 3.04 -8.16
N ALA A 28 -2.90 3.18 -7.15
CA ALA A 28 -3.39 2.06 -6.35
C ALA A 28 -4.22 1.05 -7.17
N ARG A 29 -5.12 1.52 -8.06
CA ARG A 29 -5.90 0.64 -8.94
C ARG A 29 -5.01 -0.10 -9.93
N GLN A 30 -4.02 0.57 -10.51
CA GLN A 30 -3.04 -0.08 -11.39
C GLN A 30 -2.22 -1.16 -10.68
N ILE A 31 -1.81 -0.91 -9.43
CA ILE A 31 -1.11 -1.91 -8.61
C ILE A 31 -2.01 -3.12 -8.34
N LEU A 32 -3.28 -2.87 -7.98
CA LEU A 32 -4.25 -3.94 -7.74
C LEU A 32 -4.52 -4.75 -9.02
N ASP A 33 -4.69 -4.08 -10.15
CA ASP A 33 -4.87 -4.75 -11.45
C ASP A 33 -3.68 -5.66 -11.80
N ARG A 34 -2.45 -5.16 -11.61
CA ARG A 34 -1.25 -5.98 -11.79
C ARG A 34 -1.19 -7.18 -10.85
N PHE A 35 -1.60 -7.00 -9.59
CA PHE A 35 -1.60 -8.05 -8.59
C PHE A 35 -2.63 -9.14 -8.90
N GLU A 36 -3.86 -8.76 -9.25
CA GLU A 36 -4.97 -9.68 -9.52
C GLU A 36 -4.84 -10.35 -10.89
N HIS A 37 -4.23 -9.66 -11.88
CA HIS A 37 -4.10 -10.12 -13.26
C HIS A 37 -2.65 -10.39 -13.67
N ALA A 38 -1.80 -10.92 -12.78
CA ALA A 38 -0.35 -11.08 -13.00
C ALA A 38 0.05 -11.77 -14.33
N ASN A 39 -0.78 -12.69 -14.85
CA ASN A 39 -0.53 -13.35 -16.13
C ASN A 39 -0.66 -12.43 -17.36
N GLN A 40 -1.35 -11.31 -17.24
CA GLN A 40 -1.50 -10.28 -18.27
C GLN A 40 -0.34 -9.26 -18.21
N TRP A 41 0.36 -9.20 -17.08
CA TRP A 41 1.42 -8.23 -16.76
C TRP A 41 2.79 -8.90 -16.58
N ARG A 42 3.09 -9.93 -17.38
CA ARG A 42 4.32 -10.74 -17.21
C ARG A 42 5.62 -10.00 -17.47
N ASP A 43 5.55 -8.85 -18.14
CA ASP A 43 6.66 -7.94 -18.42
C ASP A 43 6.89 -6.91 -17.30
N HIS A 44 6.00 -6.86 -16.30
CA HIS A 44 6.14 -5.99 -15.13
C HIS A 44 6.58 -6.79 -13.90
N VAL A 45 7.62 -6.32 -13.21
CA VAL A 45 8.06 -6.90 -11.94
C VAL A 45 7.56 -6.02 -10.80
N MET A 46 6.69 -6.58 -9.95
CA MET A 46 6.25 -5.88 -8.75
C MET A 46 7.31 -5.90 -7.67
N VAL A 47 7.52 -4.76 -7.00
CA VAL A 47 8.48 -4.62 -5.91
C VAL A 47 7.76 -4.67 -4.55
N ALA A 48 8.17 -5.63 -3.72
CA ALA A 48 7.74 -5.74 -2.33
C ALA A 48 8.82 -5.22 -1.37
N ALA A 49 8.48 -4.20 -0.57
CA ALA A 49 9.32 -3.70 0.50
C ALA A 49 9.20 -4.61 1.73
N HIS A 50 10.22 -5.45 1.95
CA HIS A 50 10.31 -6.35 3.10
C HIS A 50 10.34 -5.55 4.42
N ARG A 51 9.39 -5.83 5.31
CA ARG A 51 9.13 -5.16 6.59
C ARG A 51 8.94 -3.66 6.49
N ALA A 52 8.45 -3.19 5.34
CA ALA A 52 8.45 -1.79 4.93
C ALA A 52 9.84 -1.11 4.95
N GLY A 53 10.93 -1.87 5.14
CA GLY A 53 12.24 -1.35 5.52
C GLY A 53 12.90 -0.51 4.42
N GLY A 54 13.69 0.47 4.86
CA GLY A 54 14.53 1.28 3.98
C GLY A 54 15.98 1.23 4.45
N MET A 55 16.88 0.69 3.63
CA MET A 55 18.32 0.76 3.86
C MET A 55 18.98 1.66 2.81
N GLN A 56 19.91 2.49 3.24
CA GLN A 56 20.78 3.25 2.33
C GLN A 56 22.23 3.10 2.78
N ALA A 57 23.09 2.69 1.85
CA ALA A 57 24.51 2.42 2.12
C ALA A 57 24.75 1.51 3.34
N GLY A 58 23.93 0.46 3.49
CA GLY A 58 24.03 -0.50 4.59
C GLY A 58 23.48 -0.02 5.93
N LYS A 59 22.88 1.18 5.99
CA LYS A 59 22.28 1.71 7.22
C LYS A 59 20.76 1.73 7.13
N THR A 60 20.10 1.32 8.21
CA THR A 60 18.66 1.47 8.39
C THR A 60 18.31 2.96 8.45
N LEU A 61 17.44 3.41 7.54
CA LEU A 61 16.93 4.79 7.51
C LEU A 61 15.67 4.94 8.37
N TYR A 62 14.78 3.96 8.29
CA TYR A 62 13.51 3.93 9.01
C TYR A 62 13.39 2.62 9.79
N PRO A 63 12.84 2.63 11.01
CA PRO A 63 12.60 1.41 11.77
C PRO A 63 11.72 0.44 10.96
N GLU A 64 12.11 -0.83 10.87
CA GLU A 64 11.28 -1.87 10.24
C GLU A 64 9.89 -1.93 10.88
N ASN A 65 8.88 -2.33 10.12
CA ASN A 65 7.50 -2.49 10.59
C ASN A 65 6.88 -1.21 11.22
N SER A 66 7.34 -0.02 10.81
CA SER A 66 6.83 1.27 11.28
C SER A 66 6.09 2.04 10.18
N LEU A 67 5.15 2.92 10.57
CA LEU A 67 4.45 3.79 9.63
C LEU A 67 5.41 4.66 8.81
N ALA A 68 6.47 5.18 9.43
CA ALA A 68 7.48 5.97 8.72
C ALA A 68 8.17 5.17 7.60
N ALA A 69 8.42 3.88 7.82
CA ALA A 69 9.01 2.99 6.81
C ALA A 69 8.01 2.65 5.70
N VAL A 70 6.72 2.49 6.04
CA VAL A 70 5.62 2.30 5.08
C VAL A 70 5.50 3.52 4.17
N GLU A 71 5.45 4.72 4.73
CA GLU A 71 5.37 5.98 3.98
C GLU A 71 6.57 6.16 3.06
N ALA A 72 7.78 5.88 3.55
CA ALA A 72 8.99 5.93 2.73
C ALA A 72 8.97 4.92 1.58
N SER A 73 8.51 3.68 1.83
CA SER A 73 8.37 2.64 0.80
C SER A 73 7.38 3.06 -0.30
N ILE A 74 6.25 3.66 0.09
CA ILE A 74 5.25 4.19 -0.84
C ILE A 74 5.88 5.32 -1.69
N ALA A 75 6.60 6.25 -1.04
CA ALA A 75 7.25 7.36 -1.72
C ALA A 75 8.35 6.92 -2.72
N LEU A 76 9.05 5.82 -2.42
CA LEU A 76 10.03 5.21 -3.33
C LEU A 76 9.40 4.45 -4.50
N GLY A 77 8.08 4.27 -4.49
CA GLY A 77 7.35 3.58 -5.55
C GLY A 77 7.27 2.07 -5.37
N ALA A 78 7.50 1.54 -4.16
CA ALA A 78 7.14 0.15 -3.86
C ALA A 78 5.64 -0.06 -4.14
N GLU A 79 5.30 -1.27 -4.57
CA GLU A 79 3.93 -1.64 -4.94
C GLU A 79 3.30 -2.53 -3.87
N ILE A 80 4.13 -3.29 -3.17
CA ILE A 80 3.74 -4.12 -2.03
C ILE A 80 4.58 -3.68 -0.83
N VAL A 81 3.96 -3.60 0.33
CA VAL A 81 4.66 -3.48 1.61
C VAL A 81 4.36 -4.74 2.39
N GLU A 82 5.41 -5.47 2.73
CA GLU A 82 5.32 -6.65 3.57
C GLU A 82 5.52 -6.22 5.03
N VAL A 83 4.75 -6.81 5.93
CA VAL A 83 4.79 -6.55 7.37
C VAL A 83 4.66 -7.84 8.15
N ASP A 84 5.30 -7.88 9.31
CA ASP A 84 5.29 -9.05 10.18
C ASP A 84 4.28 -8.89 11.31
N ILE A 85 3.52 -9.95 11.62
CA ILE A 85 2.50 -9.92 12.68
C ILE A 85 2.85 -10.86 13.82
N ARG A 86 2.65 -10.39 15.05
CA ARG A 86 2.69 -11.19 16.28
C ARG A 86 1.44 -10.97 17.10
N ARG A 87 1.23 -11.85 18.08
CA ARG A 87 0.11 -11.77 19.02
C ARG A 87 0.61 -11.34 20.40
N SER A 88 -0.05 -10.37 21.00
CA SER A 88 0.19 -9.89 22.37
C SER A 88 -0.43 -10.82 23.43
N LYS A 89 -0.21 -10.51 24.71
CA LYS A 89 -0.77 -11.23 25.87
C LYS A 89 -2.29 -11.19 25.92
N ASP A 90 -2.88 -10.04 25.61
CA ASP A 90 -4.33 -9.81 25.54
C ASP A 90 -4.94 -10.32 24.21
N GLY A 91 -4.12 -10.89 23.33
CA GLY A 91 -4.58 -11.59 22.13
C GLY A 91 -4.72 -10.72 20.89
N GLU A 92 -4.38 -9.44 20.99
CA GLU A 92 -4.33 -8.47 19.89
C GLU A 92 -3.17 -8.74 18.93
N PHE A 93 -3.31 -8.28 17.68
CA PHE A 93 -2.24 -8.36 16.68
C PHE A 93 -1.39 -7.09 16.68
N VAL A 94 -0.07 -7.27 16.69
CA VAL A 94 0.92 -6.19 16.63
C VAL A 94 1.86 -6.41 15.46
N VAL A 95 2.39 -5.31 14.91
CA VAL A 95 3.37 -5.36 13.83
C VAL A 95 4.77 -5.51 14.43
N MET A 96 5.36 -6.69 14.32
CA MET A 96 6.67 -7.04 14.88
C MET A 96 7.21 -8.30 14.23
N HIS A 97 8.47 -8.29 13.81
CA HIS A 97 9.10 -9.51 13.26
C HIS A 97 9.48 -10.50 14.36
N ASP A 98 10.32 -10.06 15.30
CA ASP A 98 10.89 -10.92 16.32
C ASP A 98 9.82 -11.31 17.36
N SER A 99 9.98 -12.47 18.02
CA SER A 99 9.15 -12.78 19.19
C SER A 99 9.55 -11.98 20.43
N TRP A 100 10.75 -11.39 20.43
CA TRP A 100 11.31 -10.56 21.50
C TRP A 100 11.40 -9.10 21.06
N LEU A 101 11.13 -8.17 21.98
CA LEU A 101 11.14 -6.73 21.73
C LEU A 101 12.55 -6.12 21.61
N ASP A 102 13.56 -6.88 22.00
CA ASP A 102 14.92 -6.43 22.30
C ASP A 102 15.68 -5.72 21.18
N ARG A 103 15.52 -6.17 19.93
CA ARG A 103 16.37 -5.74 18.80
C ARG A 103 15.95 -4.41 18.21
N THR A 104 14.64 -4.16 18.13
CA THR A 104 14.04 -3.06 17.36
C THR A 104 13.33 -2.04 18.24
N THR A 105 13.29 -2.26 19.56
CA THR A 105 12.64 -1.37 20.52
C THR A 105 13.55 -1.09 21.72
N ASN A 106 13.11 -0.19 22.60
CA ASN A 106 13.71 0.04 23.90
C ASN A 106 13.15 -0.88 25.00
N CYS A 107 12.17 -1.72 24.68
CA CYS A 107 11.60 -2.71 25.58
C CYS A 107 12.41 -4.01 25.58
N LYS A 108 12.13 -4.88 26.54
CA LYS A 108 12.81 -6.16 26.75
C LYS A 108 11.79 -7.25 26.99
N GLY A 109 12.08 -8.46 26.54
CA GLY A 109 11.18 -9.61 26.76
C GLY A 109 10.31 -9.96 25.56
N GLU A 110 9.53 -11.03 25.71
CA GLU A 110 8.68 -11.56 24.66
C GLU A 110 7.40 -10.75 24.46
N VAL A 111 6.99 -10.55 23.20
CA VAL A 111 5.75 -9.87 22.82
C VAL A 111 4.52 -10.48 23.52
N VAL A 112 4.48 -11.80 23.67
CA VAL A 112 3.38 -12.53 24.34
C VAL A 112 3.28 -12.24 25.86
N GLY A 113 4.26 -11.54 26.43
CA GLY A 113 4.25 -11.07 27.82
C GLY A 113 3.59 -9.70 28.01
N TYR A 114 3.33 -8.95 26.94
CA TYR A 114 2.86 -7.55 26.97
C TYR A 114 1.43 -7.42 26.43
N THR A 115 0.66 -6.47 26.98
CA THR A 115 -0.63 -6.02 26.43
C THR A 115 -0.41 -4.86 25.46
N VAL A 116 -1.37 -4.60 24.56
CA VAL A 116 -1.28 -3.44 23.64
C VAL A 116 -1.66 -2.14 24.34
N ALA A 117 -2.59 -2.22 25.30
CA ALA A 117 -3.07 -1.10 26.13
C ALA A 117 -2.25 -0.91 27.41
#